data_AF-L0HEE8-F1
#
_entry.id   AF-L0HEE8-F1
#
_cell.length_a   1.000
_cell.length_b   1.000
_cell.length_c   1.000
_cell.angle_alpha   90.00
_cell.angle_beta   90.00
_cell.angle_gamma   90.00
#
_symmetry.space_group_name_H-M   'P 1'
#
loop_
_entity.id
_entity.type
_entity.pdbx_description
1 polymer ?
#
loop_
_entity_poly.entity_id
_entity_poly.type
_entity_poly.pdbx_seq_one_letter_code
_entity_poly.pdbx_strand_id
1 'polypeptide(L)'
;MTTHFFLLSGSLSVERLSWIEECLKFFFVQLYPESLMHRAPAESPVVTFLLTGDALYSLEDAETVQIWSVILSLTAVRIICDRQELDLRGIPVGRLKMKYPDQVIDTNSLAVDNHPSFWKDVLGLVRQNRPPLPDGIGWFQSESPYMHLSAVYGLRCLNAGIEARLSPELYAYLDGVHMGHTAQSPADSENVGRGLEEIHERAAKQNLSSLFLACNRYATARGYSTWDDGKGSVVSTCAIKPFHIRDLNAIIDRFERPHIILSANAGSVNFPKKGMAVSFDRAEKSSTAPPVTILITTSPYSTGMAFGAVSLAVACAHQGVLTRVVFLEDGVYSVAGTHRTPAETPLFTIQDIINAVAGSENLHFFVLVQSLQKRGLVKNKDLNAVLDIGFPGLGKILFYPPGNVHAEHQRVLLF
;
A
#
# COMPACT_ATOMS: atom_id res chain seq x y z
N MET A 1 -7.44 -17.80 12.82
CA MET A 1 -6.33 -16.86 12.97
C MET A 1 -6.66 -15.59 12.21
N THR A 2 -6.49 -14.41 12.81
CA THR A 2 -6.55 -13.13 12.09
C THR A 2 -5.15 -12.84 11.56
N THR A 3 -5.00 -12.70 10.24
CA THR A 3 -3.68 -12.50 9.64
C THR A 3 -3.58 -11.07 9.12
N HIS A 4 -2.65 -10.28 9.64
CA HIS A 4 -2.29 -8.98 9.10
C HIS A 4 -1.06 -9.17 8.21
N PHE A 5 -0.97 -8.43 7.11
CA PHE A 5 0.25 -8.50 6.31
C PHE A 5 0.61 -7.17 5.66
N PHE A 6 1.91 -6.98 5.45
CA PHE A 6 2.49 -5.84 4.74
C PHE A 6 3.40 -6.36 3.63
N LEU A 7 3.17 -5.90 2.40
CA LEU A 7 4.07 -6.08 1.27
C LEU A 7 4.96 -4.86 1.17
N LEU A 8 6.28 -5.08 1.22
CA LEU A 8 7.28 -4.03 1.17
C LEU A 8 8.31 -4.39 0.09
N SER A 9 8.40 -3.53 -0.93
CA SER A 9 9.40 -3.68 -2.01
C SER A 9 10.44 -2.56 -2.04
N GLY A 10 10.14 -1.41 -1.44
CA GLY A 10 11.06 -0.28 -1.36
C GLY A 10 12.06 -0.39 -0.21
N SER A 11 13.11 0.43 -0.27
CA SER A 11 14.11 0.50 0.81
C SER A 11 13.45 0.75 2.18
N LEU A 12 13.87 0.00 3.20
CA LEU A 12 13.39 0.14 4.57
C LEU A 12 14.45 0.85 5.41
N SER A 13 14.18 2.10 5.73
CA SER A 13 15.06 2.90 6.60
C SER A 13 14.95 2.46 8.07
N VAL A 14 15.97 2.81 8.86
CA VAL A 14 15.94 2.69 10.33
C VAL A 14 14.71 3.37 10.91
N GLU A 15 14.34 4.55 10.41
CA GLU A 15 13.13 5.25 10.87
C GLU A 15 11.88 4.43 10.61
N ARG A 16 11.79 3.83 9.42
CA ARG A 16 10.66 3.02 9.00
C ARG A 16 10.46 1.82 9.91
N LEU A 17 11.52 1.05 10.11
CA LEU A 17 11.48 -0.11 10.98
C LEU A 17 11.24 0.28 12.45
N SER A 18 11.76 1.42 12.89
CA SER A 18 11.56 1.89 14.27
C SER A 18 10.09 2.19 14.57
N TRP A 19 9.37 2.90 13.69
CA TRP A 19 7.94 3.15 13.95
C TRP A 19 7.11 1.87 13.78
N ILE A 20 7.49 0.96 12.88
CA ILE A 20 6.86 -0.36 12.76
C ILE A 20 7.01 -1.14 14.07
N GLU A 21 8.23 -1.21 14.61
CA GLU A 21 8.54 -1.86 15.89
C GLU A 21 7.66 -1.32 17.02
N GLU A 22 7.59 0.01 17.18
CA GLU A 22 6.78 0.64 18.23
C GLU A 22 5.27 0.40 18.05
N CYS A 23 4.79 0.39 16.81
CA CYS A 23 3.40 0.04 16.50
C CYS A 23 3.09 -1.43 16.80
N LEU A 24 4.03 -2.36 16.53
CA LEU A 24 3.88 -3.77 16.89
C LEU A 24 3.93 -4.00 18.40
N LYS A 25 4.83 -3.31 19.13
CA LYS A 25 4.83 -3.32 20.60
C LYS A 25 3.48 -2.86 21.14
N PHE A 26 2.96 -1.74 20.63
CA PHE A 26 1.61 -1.28 20.97
C PHE A 26 0.56 -2.36 20.69
N PHE A 27 0.58 -2.96 19.50
CA PHE A 27 -0.36 -4.01 19.10
C PHE A 27 -0.35 -5.20 20.07
N PHE A 28 0.81 -5.79 20.34
CA PHE A 28 0.89 -6.97 21.21
C PHE A 28 0.74 -6.65 22.69
N VAL A 29 1.11 -5.46 23.16
CA VAL A 29 0.94 -5.11 24.58
C VAL A 29 -0.51 -4.69 24.89
N GLN A 30 -1.17 -3.96 23.99
CA GLN A 30 -2.48 -3.37 24.26
C GLN A 30 -3.64 -4.23 23.74
N LEU A 31 -3.50 -4.86 22.57
CA LEU A 31 -4.60 -5.61 21.96
C LEU A 31 -4.53 -7.11 22.21
N TYR A 32 -3.32 -7.66 22.20
CA TYR A 32 -3.12 -9.11 22.25
C TYR A 32 -2.00 -9.51 23.23
N PRO A 33 -2.07 -9.09 24.51
CA PRO A 33 -1.04 -9.39 25.52
C PRO A 33 -0.78 -10.89 25.69
N GLU A 34 -1.79 -11.73 25.46
CA GLU A 34 -1.68 -13.20 25.47
C GLU A 34 -0.75 -13.74 24.38
N SER A 35 -0.54 -12.99 23.30
CA SER A 35 0.40 -13.37 22.22
C SER A 35 1.86 -13.28 22.67
N LEU A 36 2.14 -12.62 23.80
CA LEU A 36 3.47 -12.52 24.42
C LEU A 36 3.78 -13.69 25.36
N MET A 37 2.82 -14.60 25.59
CA MET A 37 3.04 -15.78 26.44
C MET A 37 3.78 -16.89 25.66
N HIS A 38 4.65 -17.66 26.34
CA HIS A 38 5.45 -18.74 25.75
C HIS A 38 4.66 -19.82 24.98
N ARG A 39 3.34 -19.91 25.21
CA ARG A 39 2.40 -20.67 24.39
C ARG A 39 1.25 -19.76 23.99
N ALA A 40 1.46 -18.96 22.95
CA ALA A 40 0.42 -18.15 22.36
C ALA A 40 -0.77 -19.06 21.97
N PRO A 41 -2.02 -18.72 22.34
CA PRO A 41 -3.19 -19.49 21.94
C PRO A 41 -3.25 -19.60 20.41
N ALA A 42 -3.77 -20.71 19.88
CA ALA A 42 -3.86 -20.99 18.44
C ALA A 42 -4.64 -19.92 17.64
N GLU A 43 -5.38 -19.05 18.33
CA GLU A 43 -6.16 -17.95 17.75
C GLU A 43 -5.43 -16.60 17.69
N SER A 44 -4.20 -16.51 18.23
CA SER A 44 -3.42 -15.27 18.27
C SER A 44 -3.23 -14.67 16.87
N PRO A 45 -3.34 -13.35 16.71
CA PRO A 45 -3.12 -12.71 15.41
C PRO A 45 -1.66 -12.84 14.99
N VAL A 46 -1.43 -13.00 13.70
CA VAL A 46 -0.08 -13.05 13.11
C VAL A 46 0.11 -11.83 12.23
N VAL A 47 1.25 -11.17 12.36
CA VAL A 47 1.66 -10.09 11.45
C VAL A 47 2.76 -10.61 10.54
N THR A 48 2.51 -10.62 9.23
CA THR A 48 3.46 -11.12 8.23
C THR A 48 4.00 -9.98 7.38
N PHE A 49 5.33 -9.84 7.33
CA PHE A 49 6.01 -8.96 6.39
C PHE A 49 6.44 -9.77 5.17
N LEU A 50 5.92 -9.40 4.00
CA LEU A 50 6.29 -9.94 2.70
C LEU A 50 7.34 -8.99 2.11
N LEU A 51 8.60 -9.45 2.01
CA LEU A 51 9.72 -8.63 1.58
C LEU A 51 10.19 -9.06 0.19
N THR A 52 10.30 -8.10 -0.72
CA THR A 52 10.85 -8.27 -2.08
C THR A 52 11.66 -7.02 -2.45
N GLY A 53 12.32 -7.01 -3.60
CA GLY A 53 13.07 -5.85 -4.09
C GLY A 53 14.08 -5.29 -3.08
N ASP A 54 14.10 -3.97 -2.91
CA ASP A 54 15.10 -3.27 -2.10
C ASP A 54 14.82 -3.36 -0.60
N ALA A 55 13.61 -3.77 -0.20
CA ALA A 55 13.29 -4.02 1.19
C ALA A 55 14.17 -5.12 1.80
N LEU A 56 14.64 -6.06 0.97
CA LEU A 56 15.46 -7.19 1.39
C LEU A 56 16.83 -6.76 1.94
N TYR A 57 17.39 -5.63 1.51
CA TYR A 57 18.67 -5.13 2.03
C TYR A 57 18.63 -4.84 3.53
N SER A 58 17.44 -4.55 4.07
CA SER A 58 17.27 -4.34 5.52
C SER A 58 17.52 -5.59 6.38
N LEU A 59 17.58 -6.78 5.77
CA LEU A 59 17.86 -8.02 6.48
C LEU A 59 19.35 -8.23 6.76
N GLU A 60 20.22 -7.51 6.05
CA GLU A 60 21.68 -7.62 6.16
C GLU A 60 22.31 -6.35 6.76
N ASP A 61 21.75 -5.18 6.48
CA ASP A 61 22.27 -3.91 6.97
C ASP A 61 22.36 -3.86 8.51
N ALA A 62 23.49 -3.37 9.02
CA ALA A 62 23.85 -3.49 10.43
C ALA A 62 22.94 -2.70 11.38
N GLU A 63 22.35 -1.59 10.92
CA GLU A 63 21.45 -0.76 11.71
C GLU A 63 20.05 -1.37 11.74
N THR A 64 19.56 -1.81 10.57
CA THR A 64 18.21 -2.35 10.41
C THR A 64 18.06 -3.79 10.91
N VAL A 65 19.09 -4.64 10.81
CA VAL A 65 19.06 -6.04 11.30
C VAL A 65 18.84 -6.13 12.82
N GLN A 66 19.30 -5.13 13.57
CA GLN A 66 19.08 -5.06 15.02
C GLN A 66 17.60 -4.82 15.31
N ILE A 67 16.96 -3.91 14.58
CA ILE A 67 15.53 -3.63 14.72
C ILE A 67 14.70 -4.86 14.32
N TRP A 68 15.06 -5.53 13.21
CA TRP A 68 14.44 -6.80 12.85
C TRP A 68 14.56 -7.86 13.93
N SER A 69 15.70 -7.92 14.64
CA SER A 69 15.86 -8.85 15.78
C SER A 69 14.90 -8.52 16.93
N VAL A 70 14.59 -7.24 17.17
CA VAL A 70 13.59 -6.85 18.18
C VAL A 70 12.18 -7.19 17.69
N ILE A 71 11.86 -6.86 16.44
CA ILE A 71 10.56 -7.19 15.83
C ILE A 71 10.32 -8.70 15.86
N LEU A 72 11.29 -9.51 15.46
CA LEU A 72 11.21 -10.97 15.45
C LEU A 72 11.21 -11.59 16.86
N SER A 73 11.60 -10.85 17.91
CA SER A 73 11.41 -11.33 19.28
C SER A 73 9.94 -11.47 19.67
N LEU A 74 9.03 -10.82 18.91
CA LEU A 74 7.59 -11.00 18.99
C LEU A 74 7.23 -12.27 18.20
N THR A 75 6.90 -13.36 18.89
CA THR A 75 6.67 -14.70 18.30
C THR A 75 5.54 -14.76 17.27
N ALA A 76 4.64 -13.78 17.29
CA ALA A 76 3.52 -13.63 16.36
C ALA A 76 3.87 -12.82 15.09
N VAL A 77 5.14 -12.44 14.91
CA VAL A 77 5.63 -11.77 13.70
C VAL A 77 6.37 -12.75 12.81
N ARG A 78 6.13 -12.69 11.50
CA ARG A 78 6.82 -13.49 10.48
C ARG A 78 7.30 -12.61 9.34
N ILE A 79 8.36 -13.06 8.68
CA ILE A 79 8.91 -12.48 7.46
C ILE A 79 8.91 -13.60 6.40
N ILE A 80 8.32 -13.31 5.24
CA ILE A 80 8.43 -14.15 4.04
C ILE A 80 9.22 -13.34 3.02
N CYS A 81 10.37 -13.86 2.61
CA CYS A 81 11.24 -13.23 1.64
C CYS A 81 10.98 -13.78 0.24
N ASP A 82 11.09 -12.93 -0.77
CA ASP A 82 11.15 -13.34 -2.16
C ASP A 82 12.50 -14.01 -2.45
N ARG A 83 12.48 -15.34 -2.61
CA ARG A 83 13.70 -16.12 -2.81
C ARG A 83 14.44 -15.73 -4.08
N GLN A 84 13.72 -15.44 -5.16
CA GLN A 84 14.34 -15.10 -6.43
C GLN A 84 15.07 -13.76 -6.34
N GLU A 85 14.50 -12.80 -5.61
CA GLU A 85 15.12 -11.50 -5.38
C GLU A 85 16.29 -11.55 -4.39
N LEU A 86 16.23 -12.42 -3.38
CA LEU A 86 17.38 -12.72 -2.52
C LEU A 86 18.57 -13.26 -3.33
N ASP A 87 18.31 -14.24 -4.20
CA ASP A 87 19.34 -14.84 -5.06
C ASP A 87 19.89 -13.82 -6.06
N LEU A 88 19.03 -13.02 -6.69
CA LEU A 88 19.42 -11.95 -7.63
C LEU A 88 20.33 -10.90 -6.98
N ARG A 89 20.06 -10.54 -5.72
CA ARG A 89 20.78 -9.50 -4.97
C ARG A 89 21.97 -10.04 -4.17
N GLY A 90 22.11 -11.36 -4.06
CA GLY A 90 23.14 -12.00 -3.26
C GLY A 90 23.00 -11.75 -1.75
N ILE A 91 21.78 -11.55 -1.24
CA ILE A 91 21.53 -11.21 0.17
C ILE A 91 21.38 -12.50 1.01
N PRO A 92 22.27 -12.74 2.00
CA PRO A 92 22.18 -13.92 2.85
C PRO A 92 21.24 -13.69 4.05
N VAL A 93 20.14 -14.46 4.14
CA VAL A 93 19.22 -14.41 5.30
C VAL A 93 19.54 -15.44 6.39
N GLY A 94 20.60 -16.23 6.20
CA GLY A 94 20.94 -17.37 7.07
C GLY A 94 21.12 -16.99 8.55
N ARG A 95 21.70 -15.83 8.85
CA ARG A 95 21.91 -15.37 10.24
C ARG A 95 20.59 -15.15 10.98
N LEU A 96 19.65 -14.43 10.38
CA LEU A 96 18.33 -14.19 10.96
C LEU A 96 17.53 -15.50 11.04
N LYS A 97 17.57 -16.32 9.99
CA LYS A 97 16.89 -17.62 9.95
C LYS A 97 17.41 -18.60 10.99
N MET A 98 18.71 -18.65 11.26
CA MET A 98 19.27 -19.49 12.34
C MET A 98 18.75 -19.06 13.73
N LYS A 99 18.51 -17.76 13.93
CA LYS A 99 18.01 -17.23 15.20
C LYS A 99 16.48 -17.35 15.32
N TYR A 100 15.76 -17.25 14.21
CA TYR A 100 14.29 -17.25 14.15
C TYR A 100 13.75 -18.18 13.04
N PRO A 101 13.99 -19.50 13.12
CA PRO A 101 13.77 -20.43 12.00
C PRO A 101 12.32 -20.56 11.54
N ASP A 102 11.36 -20.40 12.46
CA ASP A 102 9.92 -20.50 12.15
C ASP A 102 9.28 -19.17 11.77
N GLN A 103 10.03 -18.06 11.88
CA GLN A 103 9.55 -16.71 11.59
C GLN A 103 10.16 -16.15 10.31
N VAL A 104 11.36 -16.56 9.91
CA VAL A 104 12.02 -16.10 8.68
C VAL A 104 11.95 -17.19 7.61
N ILE A 105 11.08 -16.98 6.62
CA ILE A 105 10.77 -17.94 5.56
C ILE A 105 11.37 -17.43 4.25
N ASP A 106 12.32 -18.18 3.70
CA ASP A 106 12.96 -17.94 2.40
C ASP A 106 12.74 -19.09 1.41
N THR A 107 11.88 -20.04 1.76
CA THR A 107 11.44 -21.15 0.91
C THR A 107 10.01 -20.90 0.46
N ASN A 108 9.84 -20.26 -0.70
CA ASN A 108 8.51 -19.94 -1.22
C ASN A 108 7.73 -21.17 -1.69
N SER A 109 6.40 -21.11 -1.62
CA SER A 109 5.54 -22.18 -2.13
C SER A 109 5.73 -22.40 -3.64
N LEU A 110 5.64 -23.65 -4.10
CA LEU A 110 5.74 -23.99 -5.52
C LEU A 110 4.51 -23.52 -6.31
N ALA A 111 4.68 -22.78 -7.40
CA ALA A 111 3.63 -22.42 -8.34
C ALA A 111 3.18 -23.61 -9.22
N VAL A 112 2.26 -23.38 -10.15
CA VAL A 112 1.69 -24.42 -11.03
C VAL A 112 2.75 -25.07 -11.92
N ASP A 113 3.81 -24.33 -12.23
CA ASP A 113 4.99 -24.78 -12.97
C ASP A 113 6.03 -25.52 -12.11
N ASN A 114 5.71 -25.78 -10.83
CA ASN A 114 6.61 -26.37 -9.83
C ASN A 114 7.86 -25.53 -9.48
N HIS A 115 7.89 -24.24 -9.83
CA HIS A 115 8.95 -23.33 -9.39
C HIS A 115 8.53 -22.55 -8.13
N PRO A 116 9.45 -22.23 -7.19
CA PRO A 116 9.13 -21.40 -6.04
C PRO A 116 8.59 -20.03 -6.46
N SER A 117 7.47 -19.61 -5.86
CA SER A 117 6.78 -18.35 -6.17
C SER A 117 6.39 -17.61 -4.91
N PHE A 118 7.09 -16.50 -4.65
CA PHE A 118 6.75 -15.55 -3.60
C PHE A 118 5.31 -15.04 -3.72
N TRP A 119 4.88 -14.74 -4.95
CA TRP A 119 3.53 -14.22 -5.22
C TRP A 119 2.42 -15.22 -4.92
N LYS A 120 2.72 -16.53 -4.95
CA LYS A 120 1.80 -17.56 -4.45
C LYS A 120 1.63 -17.49 -2.94
N ASP A 121 2.70 -17.23 -2.19
CA ASP A 121 2.62 -17.04 -0.72
C ASP A 121 1.81 -15.78 -0.37
N VAL A 122 2.05 -14.68 -1.10
CA VAL A 122 1.25 -13.44 -0.99
C VAL A 122 -0.25 -13.75 -1.16
N LEU A 123 -0.60 -14.48 -2.23
CA LEU A 123 -1.99 -14.83 -2.55
C LEU A 123 -2.59 -15.85 -1.57
N GLY A 124 -1.75 -16.70 -0.98
CA GLY A 124 -2.12 -17.55 0.14
C GLY A 124 -2.65 -16.74 1.33
N LEU A 125 -2.03 -15.60 1.64
CA LEU A 125 -2.49 -14.69 2.71
C LEU A 125 -3.77 -13.94 2.31
N VAL A 126 -3.89 -13.49 1.06
CA VAL A 126 -5.10 -12.83 0.54
C VAL A 126 -6.32 -13.77 0.65
N ARG A 127 -6.15 -15.06 0.34
CA ARG A 127 -7.23 -16.06 0.37
C ARG A 127 -7.57 -16.59 1.77
N GLN A 128 -6.72 -16.36 2.77
CA GLN A 128 -7.03 -16.73 4.16
C GLN A 128 -8.16 -15.88 4.75
N ASN A 129 -8.53 -14.77 4.09
CA ASN A 129 -9.70 -13.98 4.44
C ASN A 129 -10.98 -14.80 4.21
N ARG A 130 -11.80 -14.88 5.25
CA ARG A 130 -12.90 -15.86 5.41
C ARG A 130 -13.96 -15.75 4.28
N PRO A 131 -14.79 -16.79 4.08
CA PRO A 131 -15.88 -16.74 3.11
C PRO A 131 -16.82 -15.53 3.32
N PRO A 132 -17.31 -14.90 2.24
CA PRO A 132 -17.04 -15.24 0.84
C PRO A 132 -15.60 -14.91 0.46
N LEU A 133 -14.94 -15.84 -0.25
CA LEU A 133 -13.59 -15.59 -0.76
C LEU A 133 -13.64 -14.37 -1.70
N PRO A 134 -12.60 -13.52 -1.70
CA PRO A 134 -12.55 -12.39 -2.60
C PRO A 134 -12.72 -12.88 -4.05
N ASP A 135 -13.48 -12.14 -4.84
CA ASP A 135 -13.70 -12.40 -6.27
C ASP A 135 -12.56 -11.84 -7.14
N GLY A 136 -11.75 -10.92 -6.58
CA GLY A 136 -10.65 -10.28 -7.29
C GLY A 136 -9.44 -9.96 -6.43
N ILE A 137 -8.40 -9.44 -7.10
CA ILE A 137 -7.19 -8.90 -6.51
C ILE A 137 -6.80 -7.64 -7.27
N GLY A 138 -6.57 -6.54 -6.55
CA GLY A 138 -6.16 -5.26 -7.12
C GLY A 138 -4.66 -5.01 -6.94
N TRP A 139 -4.04 -4.40 -7.94
CA TRP A 139 -2.72 -3.80 -7.86
C TRP A 139 -2.82 -2.29 -8.15
N PHE A 140 -2.41 -1.46 -7.21
CA PHE A 140 -2.33 -0.02 -7.33
C PHE A 140 -0.89 0.37 -7.67
N GLN A 141 -0.68 0.84 -8.90
CA GLN A 141 0.63 1.26 -9.40
C GLN A 141 0.73 2.78 -9.41
N SER A 142 1.66 3.33 -8.63
CA SER A 142 1.99 4.77 -8.60
C SER A 142 3.29 5.12 -9.32
N GLU A 143 4.25 4.20 -9.36
CA GLU A 143 5.60 4.43 -9.89
C GLU A 143 5.70 4.07 -11.38
N SER A 144 6.69 4.62 -12.09
CA SER A 144 6.91 4.30 -13.51
C SER A 144 7.45 2.88 -13.69
N PRO A 145 7.02 2.15 -14.75
CA PRO A 145 7.69 0.92 -15.15
C PRO A 145 9.13 1.22 -15.59
N TYR A 146 10.01 0.22 -15.50
CA TYR A 146 11.42 0.25 -15.94
C TYR A 146 12.37 1.07 -15.07
N MET A 147 11.92 2.20 -14.52
CA MET A 147 12.63 2.89 -13.44
C MET A 147 12.43 2.17 -12.10
N HIS A 148 11.26 1.56 -11.91
CA HIS A 148 10.91 0.81 -10.72
C HIS A 148 10.44 -0.61 -11.09
N LEU A 149 10.93 -1.61 -10.37
CA LEU A 149 10.51 -3.01 -10.53
C LEU A 149 9.08 -3.28 -10.04
N SER A 150 8.47 -2.33 -9.33
CA SER A 150 7.08 -2.40 -8.86
C SER A 150 6.08 -2.78 -9.96
N ALA A 151 6.31 -2.34 -11.20
CA ALA A 151 5.43 -2.68 -12.32
C ALA A 151 5.49 -4.18 -12.65
N VAL A 152 6.68 -4.77 -12.64
CA VAL A 152 6.90 -6.22 -12.83
C VAL A 152 6.30 -7.00 -11.65
N TYR A 153 6.46 -6.50 -10.42
CA TYR A 153 5.83 -7.08 -9.23
C TYR A 153 4.31 -7.11 -9.35
N GLY A 154 3.71 -6.04 -9.88
CA GLY A 154 2.28 -6.01 -10.21
C GLY A 154 1.88 -7.11 -11.18
N LEU A 155 2.63 -7.31 -12.27
CA LEU A 155 2.35 -8.38 -13.24
C LEU A 155 2.43 -9.77 -12.62
N ARG A 156 3.46 -10.02 -11.81
CA ARG A 156 3.63 -11.32 -11.11
C ARG A 156 2.51 -11.56 -10.10
N CYS A 157 2.12 -10.53 -9.34
CA CYS A 157 1.00 -10.60 -8.40
C CYS A 157 -0.34 -10.90 -9.11
N LEU A 158 -0.64 -10.18 -10.20
CA LEU A 158 -1.88 -10.37 -10.97
C LEU A 158 -1.92 -11.73 -11.67
N ASN A 159 -0.80 -12.21 -12.22
CA ASN A 159 -0.70 -13.56 -12.77
C ASN A 159 -0.93 -14.65 -11.70
N ALA A 160 -0.33 -14.50 -10.52
CA ALA A 160 -0.61 -15.39 -9.38
C ALA A 160 -2.09 -15.32 -8.94
N GLY A 161 -2.72 -14.15 -9.08
CA GLY A 161 -4.17 -13.92 -8.96
C GLY A 161 -4.99 -14.84 -9.85
N ILE A 162 -4.67 -14.87 -11.14
CA ILE A 162 -5.36 -15.73 -12.11
C ILE A 162 -5.22 -17.21 -11.72
N GLU A 163 -4.01 -17.65 -11.33
CA GLU A 163 -3.77 -19.03 -10.88
C GLU A 163 -4.57 -19.37 -9.62
N ALA A 164 -4.75 -18.39 -8.74
CA ALA A 164 -5.60 -18.47 -7.56
C ALA A 164 -7.10 -18.24 -7.86
N ARG A 165 -7.53 -18.17 -9.13
CA ARG A 165 -8.91 -17.94 -9.57
C ARG A 165 -9.51 -16.61 -9.08
N LEU A 166 -8.70 -15.56 -9.00
CA LEU A 166 -9.12 -14.20 -8.67
C LEU A 166 -9.10 -13.34 -9.94
N SER A 167 -10.12 -12.51 -10.14
CA SER A 167 -10.13 -11.51 -11.21
C SER A 167 -9.05 -10.44 -10.98
N PRO A 168 -8.07 -10.28 -11.91
CA PRO A 168 -7.01 -9.30 -11.75
C PRO A 168 -7.48 -7.88 -12.10
N GLU A 169 -7.15 -6.92 -11.25
CA GLU A 169 -7.41 -5.50 -11.47
C GLU A 169 -6.15 -4.65 -11.31
N LEU A 170 -5.90 -3.72 -12.23
CA LEU A 170 -4.80 -2.77 -12.19
C LEU A 170 -5.35 -1.34 -12.09
N TYR A 171 -4.82 -0.57 -11.16
CA TYR A 171 -5.11 0.85 -11.01
C TYR A 171 -3.83 1.66 -11.18
N ALA A 172 -3.65 2.20 -12.37
CA ALA A 172 -2.51 3.03 -12.73
C ALA A 172 -2.77 4.50 -12.36
N TYR A 173 -1.92 5.03 -11.49
CA TYR A 173 -1.99 6.36 -10.91
C TYR A 173 -0.61 7.01 -10.96
N LEU A 174 -0.51 8.34 -10.97
CA LEU A 174 0.78 9.05 -11.10
C LEU A 174 1.58 8.53 -12.31
N ASP A 175 2.81 8.05 -12.10
CA ASP A 175 3.68 7.48 -13.13
C ASP A 175 3.30 6.05 -13.53
N GLY A 176 2.42 5.38 -12.78
CA GLY A 176 1.89 4.07 -13.15
C GLY A 176 1.14 4.07 -14.48
N VAL A 177 0.65 5.22 -14.95
CA VAL A 177 -0.03 5.34 -16.26
C VAL A 177 0.86 4.93 -17.44
N HIS A 178 2.18 4.99 -17.27
CA HIS A 178 3.15 4.55 -18.27
C HIS A 178 3.07 3.04 -18.55
N MET A 179 2.51 2.21 -17.63
CA MET A 179 2.38 0.75 -17.81
C MET A 179 1.60 0.36 -19.07
N GLY A 180 0.63 1.19 -19.47
CA GLY A 180 -0.25 0.88 -20.59
C GLY A 180 0.25 1.32 -21.96
N HIS A 181 1.47 1.85 -22.09
CA HIS A 181 1.94 2.37 -23.37
C HIS A 181 2.23 1.26 -24.41
N THR A 182 1.79 1.41 -25.65
CA THR A 182 1.91 0.40 -26.72
C THR A 182 3.33 0.26 -27.28
N ALA A 183 4.10 1.34 -27.33
CA ALA A 183 5.45 1.32 -27.92
C ALA A 183 6.57 1.08 -26.89
N GLN A 184 6.27 0.31 -25.83
CA GLN A 184 7.30 -0.14 -24.90
C GLN A 184 8.21 -1.16 -25.60
N SER A 185 9.53 -0.97 -25.49
CA SER A 185 10.54 -1.87 -26.04
C SER A 185 11.76 -1.95 -25.10
N PRO A 186 11.60 -2.45 -23.86
CA PRO A 186 12.73 -2.64 -22.95
C PRO A 186 13.70 -3.70 -23.50
N ALA A 187 15.00 -3.50 -23.28
CA ALA A 187 16.04 -4.47 -23.60
C ALA A 187 16.37 -5.38 -22.41
N ASP A 188 16.36 -4.83 -21.21
CA ASP A 188 16.89 -5.48 -20.00
C ASP A 188 15.80 -5.92 -19.00
N SER A 189 14.52 -5.81 -19.39
CA SER A 189 13.39 -6.16 -18.53
C SER A 189 12.22 -6.73 -19.31
N GLU A 190 11.32 -7.40 -18.61
CA GLU A 190 10.03 -7.83 -19.14
C GLU A 190 9.24 -6.63 -19.71
N ASN A 191 8.59 -6.83 -20.87
CA ASN A 191 7.73 -5.81 -21.46
C ASN A 191 6.40 -5.77 -20.71
N VAL A 192 6.21 -4.70 -19.93
CA VAL A 192 5.08 -4.58 -19.01
C VAL A 192 3.75 -4.48 -19.75
N GLY A 193 3.68 -3.72 -20.83
CA GLY A 193 2.46 -3.57 -21.64
C GLY A 193 2.02 -4.90 -22.25
N ARG A 194 2.96 -5.66 -22.81
CA ARG A 194 2.71 -7.03 -23.31
C ARG A 194 2.26 -7.97 -22.18
N GLY A 195 2.91 -7.90 -21.02
CA GLY A 195 2.52 -8.69 -19.86
C GLY A 195 1.07 -8.44 -19.41
N LEU A 196 0.58 -7.19 -19.50
CA LEU A 196 -0.83 -6.87 -19.24
C LEU A 196 -1.78 -7.49 -20.27
N GLU A 197 -1.43 -7.45 -21.55
CA GLU A 197 -2.23 -8.11 -22.60
C GLU A 197 -2.31 -9.62 -22.37
N GLU A 198 -1.19 -10.26 -22.00
CA GLU A 198 -1.14 -11.68 -21.67
C GLU A 198 -1.99 -12.02 -20.42
N ILE A 199 -1.96 -11.18 -19.38
CA ILE A 199 -2.84 -11.31 -18.20
C ILE A 199 -4.31 -11.23 -18.60
N HIS A 200 -4.68 -10.26 -19.44
CA HIS A 200 -6.07 -10.08 -19.91
C HIS A 200 -6.56 -11.33 -20.66
N GLU A 201 -5.75 -11.86 -21.58
CA GLU A 201 -6.08 -13.07 -22.33
C GLU A 201 -6.15 -14.32 -21.43
N ARG A 202 -5.21 -14.47 -20.49
CA ARG A 202 -5.20 -15.59 -19.54
C ARG A 202 -6.43 -15.56 -18.63
N ALA A 203 -6.82 -14.39 -18.13
CA ALA A 203 -8.03 -14.22 -17.34
C ALA A 203 -9.27 -14.64 -18.14
N ALA A 204 -9.40 -14.17 -19.38
CA ALA A 204 -10.52 -14.53 -20.27
C ALA A 204 -10.59 -16.05 -20.54
N LYS A 205 -9.46 -16.70 -20.82
CA LYS A 205 -9.38 -18.18 -21.00
C LYS A 205 -9.84 -18.96 -19.77
N GLN A 206 -9.78 -18.36 -18.58
CA GLN A 206 -10.22 -18.95 -17.33
C GLN A 206 -11.63 -18.49 -16.88
N ASN A 207 -12.37 -17.76 -17.74
CA ASN A 207 -13.66 -17.15 -17.43
C ASN A 207 -13.60 -16.16 -16.25
N LEU A 208 -12.46 -15.48 -16.07
CA LEU A 208 -12.28 -14.42 -15.09
C LEU A 208 -12.41 -13.06 -15.80
N SER A 209 -13.01 -12.09 -15.12
CA SER A 209 -12.95 -10.69 -15.55
C SER A 209 -11.55 -10.12 -15.31
N SER A 210 -11.16 -9.12 -16.09
CA SER A 210 -9.96 -8.31 -15.84
C SER A 210 -10.28 -6.84 -16.09
N LEU A 211 -9.68 -5.95 -15.29
CA LEU A 211 -9.97 -4.51 -15.33
C LEU A 211 -8.69 -3.71 -15.13
N PHE A 212 -8.22 -2.99 -16.15
CA PHE A 212 -7.06 -2.12 -16.04
C PHE A 212 -7.48 -0.66 -16.27
N LEU A 213 -7.36 0.15 -15.23
CA LEU A 213 -7.77 1.56 -15.23
C LEU A 213 -6.55 2.47 -15.06
N ALA A 214 -6.56 3.60 -15.74
CA ALA A 214 -5.54 4.64 -15.61
C ALA A 214 -6.17 5.99 -15.35
N CYS A 215 -5.62 6.75 -14.40
CA CYS A 215 -6.14 8.06 -14.05
C CYS A 215 -5.94 9.07 -15.20
N ASN A 216 -7.05 9.61 -15.71
CA ASN A 216 -7.10 10.59 -16.79
C ASN A 216 -6.19 11.81 -16.55
N ARG A 217 -6.25 12.42 -15.36
CA ARG A 217 -5.43 13.58 -15.02
C ARG A 217 -3.93 13.31 -15.23
N TYR A 218 -3.45 12.16 -14.76
CA TYR A 218 -2.03 11.81 -14.87
C TYR A 218 -1.64 11.31 -16.25
N ALA A 219 -2.55 10.61 -16.94
CA ALA A 219 -2.37 10.20 -18.32
C ALA A 219 -2.25 11.43 -19.25
N THR A 220 -3.14 12.42 -19.09
CA THR A 220 -3.10 13.68 -19.83
C THR A 220 -1.82 14.46 -19.56
N ALA A 221 -1.42 14.60 -18.29
CA ALA A 221 -0.18 15.29 -17.93
C ALA A 221 1.10 14.62 -18.50
N ARG A 222 1.03 13.33 -18.85
CA ARG A 222 2.14 12.55 -19.45
C ARG A 222 1.99 12.36 -20.97
N GLY A 223 0.99 12.97 -21.59
CA GLY A 223 0.79 12.93 -23.05
C GLY A 223 0.06 11.70 -23.59
N TYR A 224 -0.61 10.93 -22.74
CA TYR A 224 -1.36 9.72 -23.16
C TYR A 224 -2.80 9.96 -23.56
N SER A 225 -3.35 11.15 -23.28
CA SER A 225 -4.72 11.54 -23.61
C SER A 225 -4.68 12.60 -24.70
N THR A 226 -5.38 12.39 -25.82
CA THR A 226 -5.41 13.34 -26.93
C THR A 226 -6.82 13.87 -27.25
N TRP A 227 -7.89 13.21 -26.81
CA TRP A 227 -9.27 13.61 -27.14
C TRP A 227 -10.28 13.18 -26.05
N ASP A 228 -11.12 14.12 -25.59
CA ASP A 228 -12.35 13.87 -24.83
C ASP A 228 -13.53 14.08 -25.80
N ASP A 229 -14.35 13.06 -26.02
CA ASP A 229 -15.50 13.10 -26.93
C ASP A 229 -16.73 13.82 -26.34
N GLY A 230 -16.58 14.46 -25.18
CA GLY A 230 -17.67 15.12 -24.46
C GLY A 230 -18.57 14.14 -23.70
N LYS A 231 -18.23 12.84 -23.70
CA LYS A 231 -18.88 11.80 -22.89
C LYS A 231 -17.95 11.26 -21.79
N GLY A 232 -16.78 11.89 -21.58
CA GLY A 232 -15.80 11.48 -20.58
C GLY A 232 -14.97 10.26 -20.97
N SER A 233 -15.02 9.83 -22.24
CA SER A 233 -14.15 8.76 -22.73
C SER A 233 -12.94 9.35 -23.44
N VAL A 234 -11.78 9.24 -22.79
CA VAL A 234 -10.50 9.58 -23.39
C VAL A 234 -10.09 8.50 -24.38
N VAL A 235 -9.88 8.88 -25.65
CA VAL A 235 -9.25 8.00 -26.65
C VAL A 235 -7.74 8.24 -26.60
N SER A 236 -7.00 7.18 -26.28
CA SER A 236 -5.54 7.15 -26.44
C SER A 236 -5.19 6.29 -27.64
N THR A 237 -4.42 6.85 -28.58
CA THR A 237 -3.84 6.07 -29.69
C THR A 237 -2.60 5.27 -29.27
N CYS A 238 -2.12 5.48 -28.04
CA CYS A 238 -0.86 4.93 -27.53
C CYS A 238 -1.05 4.05 -26.28
N ALA A 239 -2.30 3.74 -25.89
CA ALA A 239 -2.59 2.78 -24.84
C ALA A 239 -2.90 1.38 -25.41
N ILE A 240 -2.40 0.33 -24.76
CA ILE A 240 -2.75 -1.06 -25.07
C ILE A 240 -4.26 -1.25 -24.89
N LYS A 241 -4.85 -2.15 -25.68
CA LYS A 241 -6.30 -2.33 -25.76
C LYS A 241 -7.01 -2.55 -24.40
N PRO A 242 -6.49 -3.37 -23.46
CA PRO A 242 -7.18 -3.61 -22.19
C PRO A 242 -7.00 -2.47 -21.16
N PHE A 243 -6.23 -1.42 -21.47
CA PHE A 243 -5.88 -0.36 -20.54
C PHE A 243 -6.75 0.89 -20.77
N HIS A 244 -7.65 1.18 -19.82
CA HIS A 244 -8.67 2.20 -19.99
C HIS A 244 -8.36 3.46 -19.18
N ILE A 245 -8.19 4.58 -19.87
CA ILE A 245 -8.05 5.89 -19.24
C ILE A 245 -9.43 6.40 -18.80
N ARG A 246 -9.58 6.68 -17.50
CA ARG A 246 -10.83 7.07 -16.84
C ARG A 246 -10.57 8.10 -15.75
N ASP A 247 -11.62 8.79 -15.31
CA ASP A 247 -11.54 9.67 -14.15
C ASP A 247 -11.15 8.90 -12.89
N LEU A 248 -10.53 9.61 -11.93
CA LEU A 248 -10.07 9.02 -10.67
C LEU A 248 -11.20 8.30 -9.94
N ASN A 249 -12.44 8.80 -10.04
CA ASN A 249 -13.61 8.18 -9.44
C ASN A 249 -13.81 6.72 -9.88
N ALA A 250 -13.52 6.37 -11.14
CA ALA A 250 -13.63 4.98 -11.60
C ALA A 250 -12.64 4.04 -10.90
N ILE A 251 -11.48 4.56 -10.47
CA ILE A 251 -10.53 3.83 -9.62
C ILE A 251 -11.07 3.76 -8.18
N ILE A 252 -11.57 4.88 -7.64
CA ILE A 252 -12.10 4.94 -6.25
C ILE A 252 -13.31 4.03 -6.06
N ASP A 253 -14.18 3.88 -7.06
CA ASP A 253 -15.32 2.94 -7.02
C ASP A 253 -14.86 1.49 -6.73
N ARG A 254 -13.59 1.17 -7.06
CA ARG A 254 -12.99 -0.13 -6.76
C ARG A 254 -12.51 -0.23 -5.31
N PHE A 255 -12.18 0.88 -4.66
CA PHE A 255 -11.84 0.93 -3.24
C PHE A 255 -13.06 0.72 -2.33
N GLU A 256 -14.28 0.91 -2.81
CA GLU A 256 -15.49 0.57 -2.04
C GLU A 256 -15.69 -0.95 -1.90
N ARG A 257 -15.13 -1.74 -2.82
CA ARG A 257 -15.27 -3.20 -2.83
C ARG A 257 -14.44 -3.86 -1.73
N PRO A 258 -14.75 -5.10 -1.32
CA PRO A 258 -14.05 -5.77 -0.24
C PRO A 258 -12.76 -6.49 -0.66
N HIS A 259 -12.41 -6.52 -1.95
CA HIS A 259 -11.20 -7.22 -2.39
C HIS A 259 -9.93 -6.48 -1.94
N ILE A 260 -8.85 -7.23 -1.77
CA ILE A 260 -7.55 -6.68 -1.39
C ILE A 260 -6.99 -5.86 -2.57
N ILE A 261 -6.41 -4.71 -2.25
CA ILE A 261 -5.67 -3.87 -3.20
C ILE A 261 -4.26 -3.71 -2.64
N LEU A 262 -3.26 -4.22 -3.36
CA LEU A 262 -1.84 -4.12 -3.01
C LEU A 262 -1.16 -3.03 -3.83
N SER A 263 0.02 -2.61 -3.39
CA SER A 263 0.96 -1.80 -4.16
C SER A 263 2.38 -2.27 -3.82
N ALA A 264 3.39 -1.61 -4.40
CA ALA A 264 4.79 -1.82 -4.07
C ALA A 264 5.07 -1.80 -2.55
N ASN A 265 4.40 -0.88 -1.84
CA ASN A 265 4.46 -0.78 -0.38
C ASN A 265 3.04 -0.60 0.16
N ALA A 266 2.44 -1.71 0.62
CA ALA A 266 1.06 -1.75 1.07
C ALA A 266 0.87 -2.72 2.24
N GLY A 267 -0.28 -2.64 2.89
CA GLY A 267 -0.70 -3.60 3.90
C GLY A 267 -2.19 -3.84 3.93
N SER A 268 -2.57 -4.99 4.45
CA SER A 268 -3.94 -5.33 4.80
C SER A 268 -3.98 -5.70 6.27
N VAL A 269 -4.72 -4.91 7.05
CA VAL A 269 -4.93 -5.17 8.47
C VAL A 269 -6.35 -5.63 8.65
N ASN A 270 -6.50 -6.90 9.04
CA ASN A 270 -7.80 -7.49 9.30
C ASN A 270 -8.38 -7.04 10.65
N PHE A 271 -9.67 -6.73 10.69
CA PHE A 271 -10.37 -6.39 11.92
C PHE A 271 -11.04 -7.64 12.52
N PRO A 272 -10.87 -7.93 13.82
CA PRO A 272 -11.58 -9.02 14.46
C PRO A 272 -13.08 -8.72 14.60
N LYS A 273 -13.92 -9.74 14.46
CA LYS A 273 -15.38 -9.58 14.31
C LYS A 273 -16.15 -9.14 15.58
N LYS A 274 -15.57 -9.20 16.78
CA LYS A 274 -16.31 -8.92 18.04
C LYS A 274 -15.46 -8.24 19.11
N GLY A 275 -16.06 -7.26 19.78
CA GLY A 275 -15.62 -6.75 21.09
C GLY A 275 -14.38 -5.87 21.10
N MET A 276 -13.80 -5.55 19.94
CA MET A 276 -12.62 -4.69 19.89
C MET A 276 -12.99 -3.23 20.13
N ALA A 277 -12.13 -2.54 20.87
CA ALA A 277 -12.18 -1.09 20.98
C ALA A 277 -12.02 -0.47 19.59
N VAL A 278 -12.82 0.55 19.31
CA VAL A 278 -12.71 1.33 18.09
C VAL A 278 -11.56 2.33 18.21
N SER A 279 -11.00 2.73 17.08
CA SER A 279 -10.12 3.88 17.00
C SER A 279 -10.86 5.15 17.47
N PHE A 280 -10.10 6.21 17.71
CA PHE A 280 -10.66 7.48 18.17
C PHE A 280 -11.48 8.20 17.08
N ASP A 281 -11.32 7.81 15.82
CA ASP A 281 -12.04 8.33 14.67
C ASP A 281 -13.20 7.41 14.25
N ARG A 282 -14.21 8.00 13.64
CA ARG A 282 -15.44 7.32 13.22
C ARG A 282 -15.89 7.82 11.85
N ALA A 283 -16.39 6.92 11.03
CA ALA A 283 -17.17 7.31 9.86
C ALA A 283 -18.47 7.97 10.32
N GLU A 284 -18.93 8.96 9.57
CA GLU A 284 -20.19 9.65 9.89
C GLU A 284 -21.39 8.68 9.74
N LYS A 285 -21.36 7.86 8.68
CA LYS A 285 -22.37 6.85 8.37
C LYS A 285 -21.79 5.45 8.49
N SER A 286 -22.67 4.49 8.74
CA SER A 286 -22.31 3.08 8.69
C SER A 286 -21.81 2.72 7.28
N SER A 287 -20.58 2.20 7.18
CA SER A 287 -19.96 1.84 5.90
C SER A 287 -19.42 0.42 5.93
N THR A 288 -19.59 -0.30 4.82
CA THR A 288 -18.99 -1.62 4.60
C THR A 288 -17.71 -1.55 3.75
N ALA A 289 -17.38 -0.37 3.23
CA ALA A 289 -16.16 -0.17 2.44
C ALA A 289 -14.92 -0.30 3.34
N PRO A 290 -13.88 -1.05 2.93
CA PRO A 290 -12.63 -1.09 3.68
C PRO A 290 -11.98 0.30 3.73
N PRO A 291 -11.69 0.84 4.93
CA PRO A 291 -11.11 2.16 5.06
C PRO A 291 -9.67 2.15 4.54
N VAL A 292 -9.19 3.33 4.14
CA VAL A 292 -7.88 3.50 3.52
C VAL A 292 -7.00 4.36 4.43
N THR A 293 -5.88 3.81 4.88
CA THR A 293 -4.84 4.53 5.60
C THR A 293 -3.68 4.79 4.62
N ILE A 294 -3.41 6.06 4.35
CA ILE A 294 -2.35 6.52 3.46
C ILE A 294 -1.21 7.07 4.32
N LEU A 295 -0.06 6.42 4.24
CA LEU A 295 1.17 6.80 4.90
C LEU A 295 2.03 7.58 3.90
N ILE A 296 2.13 8.90 4.07
CA ILE A 296 2.99 9.75 3.23
C ILE A 296 4.36 9.78 3.88
N THR A 297 5.33 9.18 3.21
CA THR A 297 6.71 8.99 3.69
C THR A 297 7.74 9.82 2.92
N THR A 298 7.34 10.38 1.77
CA THR A 298 8.20 11.17 0.89
C THR A 298 7.97 12.68 1.04
N SER A 299 9.03 13.47 0.86
CA SER A 299 8.97 14.94 0.92
C SER A 299 8.04 15.53 -0.15
N PRO A 300 7.35 16.65 0.11
CA PRO A 300 6.52 17.32 -0.89
C PRO A 300 7.40 17.96 -1.99
N TYR A 301 6.80 18.21 -3.16
CA TYR A 301 7.36 18.97 -4.31
C TYR A 301 8.49 18.33 -5.12
N SER A 302 9.29 17.42 -4.55
CA SER A 302 10.34 16.72 -5.32
C SER A 302 9.76 15.77 -6.37
N THR A 303 8.62 15.15 -6.06
CA THR A 303 7.88 14.26 -6.96
C THR A 303 6.37 14.52 -6.81
N GLY A 304 5.57 13.88 -7.66
CA GLY A 304 4.10 13.91 -7.55
C GLY A 304 3.52 13.09 -6.41
N MET A 305 4.33 12.34 -5.63
CA MET A 305 3.85 11.32 -4.68
C MET A 305 3.01 11.92 -3.55
N ALA A 306 3.53 12.89 -2.80
CA ALA A 306 2.79 13.49 -1.67
C ALA A 306 1.48 14.18 -2.12
N PHE A 307 1.52 14.92 -3.24
CA PHE A 307 0.31 15.53 -3.81
C PHE A 307 -0.69 14.49 -4.32
N GLY A 308 -0.22 13.44 -4.96
CA GLY A 308 -1.05 12.33 -5.42
C GLY A 308 -1.68 11.58 -4.26
N ALA A 309 -0.94 11.35 -3.18
CA ALA A 309 -1.44 10.72 -1.96
C ALA A 309 -2.59 11.52 -1.33
N VAL A 310 -2.43 12.83 -1.16
CA VAL A 310 -3.49 13.71 -0.65
C VAL A 310 -4.68 13.76 -1.62
N SER A 311 -4.43 13.84 -2.93
CA SER A 311 -5.49 13.86 -3.95
C SER A 311 -6.31 12.56 -3.98
N LEU A 312 -5.64 11.41 -3.87
CA LEU A 312 -6.28 10.10 -3.72
C LEU A 312 -7.11 10.06 -2.44
N ALA A 313 -6.56 10.58 -1.34
CA ALA A 313 -7.24 10.59 -0.05
C ALA A 313 -8.56 11.37 -0.09
N VAL A 314 -8.51 12.55 -0.70
CA VAL A 314 -9.69 13.42 -0.90
C VAL A 314 -10.72 12.72 -1.78
N ALA A 315 -10.30 12.05 -2.85
CA ALA A 315 -11.21 11.33 -3.75
C ALA A 315 -11.89 10.14 -3.05
N CYS A 316 -11.15 9.35 -2.26
CA CYS A 316 -11.70 8.29 -1.42
C CYS A 316 -12.74 8.82 -0.43
N ALA A 317 -12.39 9.88 0.31
CA ALA A 317 -13.28 10.46 1.30
C ALA A 317 -14.56 11.04 0.69
N HIS A 318 -14.45 11.67 -0.48
CA HIS A 318 -15.60 12.21 -1.22
C HIS A 318 -16.56 11.11 -1.70
N GLN A 319 -16.05 9.92 -2.04
CA GLN A 319 -16.88 8.73 -2.34
C GLN A 319 -17.38 8.01 -1.08
N GLY A 320 -17.19 8.56 0.12
CA GLY A 320 -17.67 7.95 1.36
C GLY A 320 -16.79 6.81 1.90
N VAL A 321 -15.58 6.62 1.35
CA VAL A 321 -14.59 5.71 1.91
C VAL A 321 -13.84 6.45 3.01
N LEU A 322 -13.97 5.99 4.26
CA LEU A 322 -13.22 6.56 5.37
C LEU A 322 -11.71 6.46 5.10
N THR A 323 -11.06 7.61 5.12
CA THR A 323 -9.67 7.77 4.72
C THR A 323 -8.86 8.53 5.76
N ARG A 324 -7.70 7.99 6.09
CA ARG A 324 -6.75 8.57 7.05
C ARG A 324 -5.45 8.84 6.34
N VAL A 325 -4.90 10.04 6.49
CA VAL A 325 -3.59 10.41 5.96
C VAL A 325 -2.66 10.64 7.13
N VAL A 326 -1.53 9.94 7.16
CA VAL A 326 -0.48 10.14 8.16
C VAL A 326 0.78 10.64 7.47
N PHE A 327 1.23 11.82 7.85
CA PHE A 327 2.54 12.35 7.47
C PHE A 327 3.59 11.83 8.47
N LEU A 328 4.57 11.09 7.97
CA LEU A 328 5.68 10.54 8.75
C LEU A 328 6.93 10.43 7.87
N GLU A 329 8.08 10.09 8.44
CA GLU A 329 9.36 10.12 7.72
C GLU A 329 9.54 11.49 7.03
N ASP A 330 9.94 11.56 5.76
CA ASP A 330 10.07 12.83 5.05
C ASP A 330 8.72 13.42 4.63
N GLY A 331 7.63 12.67 4.75
CA GLY A 331 6.28 13.20 4.55
C GLY A 331 5.92 14.35 5.49
N VAL A 332 6.56 14.44 6.66
CA VAL A 332 6.33 15.54 7.61
C VAL A 332 6.71 16.91 7.06
N TYR A 333 7.58 16.98 6.04
CA TYR A 333 7.87 18.23 5.34
C TYR A 333 6.62 18.81 4.65
N SER A 334 5.60 18.01 4.37
CA SER A 334 4.31 18.48 3.82
C SER A 334 3.55 19.43 4.77
N VAL A 335 3.79 19.29 6.08
CA VAL A 335 3.03 20.00 7.12
C VAL A 335 3.91 20.90 7.99
N ALA A 336 5.22 20.97 7.73
CA ALA A 336 6.16 21.80 8.45
C ALA A 336 6.33 23.17 7.75
N GLY A 337 6.58 24.23 8.53
CA GLY A 337 6.80 25.57 8.00
C GLY A 337 5.63 26.14 7.18
N THR A 338 5.84 27.30 6.55
CA THR A 338 4.80 27.94 5.71
C THR A 338 5.18 27.81 4.24
N HIS A 339 4.42 27.05 3.49
CA HIS A 339 4.66 26.89 2.05
C HIS A 339 4.04 28.07 1.28
N ARG A 340 4.72 28.55 0.25
CA ARG A 340 4.25 29.66 -0.58
C ARG A 340 4.56 29.37 -2.05
N THR A 341 3.61 29.65 -2.91
CA THR A 341 3.85 29.76 -4.36
C THR A 341 4.07 31.22 -4.74
N PRO A 342 4.81 31.49 -5.84
CA PRO A 342 4.89 32.84 -6.39
C PRO A 342 3.51 33.37 -6.76
N ALA A 343 3.26 34.68 -6.58
CA ALA A 343 1.95 35.30 -6.73
C ALA A 343 1.29 35.10 -8.11
N GLU A 344 2.09 34.87 -9.15
CA GLU A 344 1.63 34.69 -10.53
C GLU A 344 1.35 33.22 -10.89
N THR A 345 1.61 32.28 -9.97
CA THR A 345 1.48 30.85 -10.26
C THR A 345 0.09 30.34 -9.87
N PRO A 346 -0.67 29.69 -10.77
CA PRO A 346 -2.00 29.15 -10.46
C PRO A 346 -1.96 27.86 -9.62
N LEU A 347 -0.79 27.49 -9.08
CA LEU A 347 -0.58 26.24 -8.37
C LEU A 347 -0.86 26.44 -6.88
N PHE A 348 -1.61 25.50 -6.32
CA PHE A 348 -1.84 25.39 -4.89
C PHE A 348 -0.69 24.64 -4.21
N THR A 349 -0.30 25.07 -3.02
CA THR A 349 0.58 24.29 -2.16
C THR A 349 -0.16 23.06 -1.60
N ILE A 350 0.58 22.07 -1.11
CA ILE A 350 -0.04 20.93 -0.43
C ILE A 350 -0.80 21.37 0.83
N GLN A 351 -0.32 22.42 1.50
CA GLN A 351 -0.95 23.02 2.67
C GLN A 351 -2.28 23.70 2.31
N ASP A 352 -2.37 24.36 1.15
CA ASP A 352 -3.62 24.94 0.64
C ASP A 352 -4.67 23.85 0.39
N ILE A 353 -4.26 22.72 -0.18
CA ILE A 353 -5.17 21.58 -0.43
C ILE A 353 -5.66 21.00 0.90
N ILE A 354 -4.76 20.75 1.86
CA ILE A 354 -5.12 20.24 3.19
C ILE A 354 -6.14 21.17 3.87
N ASN A 355 -5.91 22.48 3.81
CA ASN A 355 -6.83 23.46 4.38
C ASN A 355 -8.17 23.52 3.65
N ALA A 356 -8.18 23.40 2.32
CA ALA A 356 -9.42 23.42 1.53
C ALA A 356 -10.34 22.23 1.82
N VAL A 357 -9.77 21.09 2.24
CA VAL A 357 -10.52 19.87 2.58
C VAL A 357 -10.61 19.62 4.09
N ALA A 358 -10.13 20.57 4.90
CA ALA A 358 -10.26 20.54 6.35
C ALA A 358 -11.74 20.48 6.74
N GLY A 359 -12.14 19.43 7.45
CA GLY A 359 -13.54 19.22 7.85
C GLY A 359 -14.35 18.30 6.93
N SER A 360 -13.73 17.68 5.93
CA SER A 360 -14.38 16.58 5.20
C SER A 360 -14.69 15.40 6.14
N GLU A 361 -15.94 14.94 6.14
CA GLU A 361 -16.50 13.98 7.10
C GLU A 361 -15.76 12.64 7.17
N ASN A 362 -15.19 12.20 6.05
CA ASN A 362 -14.52 10.91 5.92
C ASN A 362 -13.00 11.04 5.76
N LEU A 363 -12.41 12.22 6.02
CA LEU A 363 -11.00 12.48 5.84
C LEU A 363 -10.34 12.99 7.11
N HIS A 364 -9.35 12.25 7.60
CA HIS A 364 -8.59 12.62 8.79
C HIS A 364 -7.10 12.75 8.48
N PHE A 365 -6.49 13.86 8.88
CA PHE A 365 -5.06 14.09 8.73
C PHE A 365 -4.32 13.99 10.06
N PHE A 366 -3.17 13.33 10.05
CA PHE A 366 -2.31 13.13 11.19
C PHE A 366 -0.86 13.40 10.83
N VAL A 367 -0.05 13.81 11.81
CA VAL A 367 1.40 13.86 11.67
C VAL A 367 2.07 13.15 12.84
N LEU A 368 3.08 12.32 12.53
CA LEU A 368 3.87 11.65 13.55
C LEU A 368 4.88 12.63 14.16
N VAL A 369 4.68 12.97 15.43
CA VAL A 369 5.51 13.96 16.16
C VAL A 369 6.99 13.55 16.20
N GLN A 370 7.27 12.25 16.31
CA GLN A 370 8.64 11.73 16.36
C GLN A 370 9.39 11.99 15.05
N SER A 371 8.72 11.92 13.89
CA SER A 371 9.35 12.24 12.60
C SER A 371 9.62 13.74 12.43
N LEU A 372 8.77 14.61 13.01
CA LEU A 372 9.04 16.06 13.11
C LEU A 372 10.25 16.33 14.00
N GLN A 373 10.26 15.75 15.20
CA GLN A 373 11.33 15.93 16.20
C GLN A 373 12.69 15.47 15.66
N LYS A 374 12.73 14.32 14.97
CA LYS A 374 13.96 13.79 14.36
C LYS A 374 14.58 14.75 13.34
N ARG A 375 13.76 15.59 12.70
CA ARG A 375 14.18 16.60 11.71
C ARG A 375 14.31 18.01 12.29
N GLY A 376 14.04 18.20 13.59
CA GLY A 376 14.04 19.52 14.22
C GLY A 376 12.94 20.45 13.70
N LEU A 377 11.82 19.89 13.22
CA LEU A 377 10.72 20.63 12.60
C LEU A 377 9.58 20.90 13.58
N VAL A 378 8.81 21.94 13.27
CA VAL A 378 7.54 22.25 13.94
C VAL A 378 6.44 22.27 12.88
N LYS A 379 5.31 21.62 13.19
CA LYS A 379 4.11 21.67 12.33
C LYS A 379 3.64 23.11 12.15
N ASN A 380 3.22 23.45 10.94
CA ASN A 380 2.56 24.72 10.67
C ASN A 380 1.33 24.89 11.58
N LYS A 381 1.28 26.00 12.32
CA LYS A 381 0.20 26.31 13.27
C LYS A 381 -1.14 26.55 12.57
N ASP A 382 -1.12 26.89 11.28
CA ASP A 382 -2.32 27.14 10.50
C ASP A 382 -3.02 25.84 10.07
N LEU A 383 -2.30 24.70 10.10
CA LEU A 383 -2.83 23.38 9.74
C LEU A 383 -3.56 22.71 10.92
N ASN A 384 -4.60 23.36 11.42
CA ASN A 384 -5.37 22.90 12.60
C ASN A 384 -6.06 21.54 12.37
N ALA A 385 -6.37 21.19 11.12
CA ALA A 385 -6.98 19.92 10.76
C ALA A 385 -6.01 18.72 10.82
N VAL A 386 -4.70 18.97 10.87
CA VAL A 386 -3.69 17.91 10.97
C VAL A 386 -3.38 17.68 12.45
N LEU A 387 -3.78 16.51 12.96
CA LEU A 387 -3.62 16.18 14.38
C LEU A 387 -2.24 15.58 14.67
N ASP A 388 -1.63 16.01 15.78
CA ASP A 388 -0.35 15.47 16.24
C ASP A 388 -0.58 14.11 16.91
N ILE A 389 0.15 13.09 16.47
CA ILE A 389 0.10 11.76 17.05
C ILE A 389 1.50 11.25 17.43
N GLY A 390 1.56 10.45 18.50
CA GLY A 390 2.72 9.62 18.81
C GLY A 390 2.55 8.18 18.31
N PHE A 391 3.54 7.32 18.58
CA PHE A 391 3.46 5.89 18.23
C PHE A 391 2.19 5.17 18.72
N PRO A 392 1.66 5.41 19.93
CA PRO A 392 0.37 4.81 20.33
C PRO A 392 -0.80 5.25 19.46
N GLY A 393 -0.79 6.50 18.99
CA GLY A 393 -1.81 7.01 18.05
C GLY A 393 -1.70 6.36 16.69
N LEU A 394 -0.47 6.19 16.17
CA LEU A 394 -0.22 5.47 14.93
C LEU A 394 -0.63 4.00 15.03
N GLY A 395 -0.32 3.33 16.13
CA GLY A 395 -0.76 1.97 16.41
C GLY A 395 -2.29 1.83 16.43
N LYS A 396 -3.02 2.77 17.02
CA LYS A 396 -4.49 2.80 16.97
C LYS A 396 -5.00 2.96 15.53
N ILE A 397 -4.44 3.88 14.76
CA ILE A 397 -4.81 4.08 13.35
C ILE A 397 -4.61 2.79 12.55
N LEU A 398 -3.46 2.13 12.73
CA LEU A 398 -3.09 0.93 11.97
C LEU A 398 -3.83 -0.33 12.39
N PHE A 399 -4.25 -0.48 13.66
CA PHE A 399 -4.75 -1.77 14.15
C PHE A 399 -6.17 -1.75 14.71
N TYR A 400 -6.75 -0.58 15.00
CA TYR A 400 -8.12 -0.49 15.51
C TYR A 400 -9.09 -0.20 14.36
N PRO A 401 -10.26 -0.86 14.32
CA PRO A 401 -11.30 -0.51 13.38
C PRO A 401 -11.78 0.92 13.67
N PRO A 402 -12.03 1.73 12.64
CA PRO A 402 -12.75 2.98 12.84
C PRO A 402 -14.14 2.75 13.42
N GLY A 403 -14.66 3.71 14.16
CA GLY A 403 -16.09 3.73 14.51
C GLY A 403 -16.97 3.74 13.26
N ASN A 404 -18.14 3.10 13.34
CA ASN A 404 -19.13 3.01 12.25
C ASN A 404 -18.65 2.34 10.95
N VAL A 405 -17.51 1.65 10.94
CA VAL A 405 -17.05 0.87 9.79
C VAL A 405 -17.17 -0.62 10.09
N HIS A 406 -17.86 -1.36 9.22
CA HIS A 406 -18.13 -2.80 9.35
C HIS A 406 -17.37 -3.65 8.31
N ALA A 407 -16.32 -3.10 7.71
CA ALA A 407 -15.43 -3.83 6.83
C ALA A 407 -14.60 -4.89 7.59
N GLU A 408 -14.18 -5.94 6.90
CA GLU A 408 -13.37 -7.02 7.50
C GLU A 408 -11.89 -6.66 7.63
N HIS A 409 -11.42 -5.64 6.90
CA HIS A 409 -10.04 -5.20 6.89
C HIS A 409 -9.95 -3.70 6.61
N GLN A 410 -8.76 -3.14 6.80
CA GLN A 410 -8.35 -1.85 6.24
C GLN A 410 -7.16 -2.00 5.31
N ARG A 411 -7.06 -1.07 4.37
CA ARG A 411 -5.94 -0.97 3.43
C ARG A 411 -4.94 0.05 3.94
N VAL A 412 -3.66 -0.29 3.87
CA VAL A 412 -2.56 0.63 4.15
C VAL A 412 -1.80 0.83 2.85
N LEU A 413 -1.61 2.08 2.42
CA LEU A 413 -0.83 2.43 1.23
C LEU A 413 0.30 3.38 1.64
N LEU A 414 1.54 3.08 1.25
CA LEU A 414 2.69 3.95 1.50
C LEU A 414 3.03 4.72 0.22
N PHE A 415 3.21 6.03 0.36
CA PHE A 415 3.56 6.97 -0.71
C PHE A 415 4.86 7.72 -0.43
#